data_AF-W6N3F8-F1
#
_entry.id   AF-W6N3F8-F1
#
_cell.length_a   1.000
_cell.length_b   1.000
_cell.length_c   1.000
_cell.angle_alpha   90.00
_cell.angle_beta   90.00
_cell.angle_gamma   90.00
#
_symmetry.space_group_name_H-M   'P 1'
#
loop_
_entity.id
_entity.type
_entity.pdbx_description
1 polymer ?
#
loop_
_entity_poly.entity_id
_entity_poly.type
_entity_poly.pdbx_seq_one_letter_code
_entity_poly.pdbx_strand_id
1 'polypeptide(L)'
;MKKNDSKIKEQYVNGRVSQWFFIIPIIIIIINIILGYVYYNSLPNKVATHWDFSGNITGFQPKSIFLIWEMPLSQIFITVVFFLIYKALGHSKNNTSFSNSKFDLQRNNIFARTWSIYMIVFCALINIVLTMGTLQILNVFYISEKFSAIVIGIFLVITFSSVIILSVKLGQGGSNIKLEGETKENKISKIHRDDRKYWKFGNIIYYNPDDPSLFVEKKFGIGWAINAGKPAGMAIYIGLIVLIVIITALARHVGR
;
A
#
# COMPACT_ATOMS: atom_id res chain seq x y z
N MET A 1 30.74 1.63 25.25
CA MET A 1 30.32 1.94 23.87
C MET A 1 29.12 1.11 23.39
N LYS A 2 29.13 -0.23 23.41
CA LYS A 2 28.02 -1.09 22.90
C LYS A 2 26.61 -0.80 23.46
N LYS A 3 26.49 -0.37 24.72
CA LYS A 3 25.19 -0.12 25.41
C LYS A 3 24.52 1.21 25.00
N ASN A 4 25.31 2.17 24.49
CA ASN A 4 24.78 3.43 23.95
C ASN A 4 24.34 3.26 22.49
N ASP A 5 25.07 2.45 21.72
CA ASP A 5 24.69 2.13 20.33
C ASP A 5 23.41 1.30 20.24
N SER A 6 23.13 0.44 21.24
CA SER A 6 21.88 -0.31 21.30
C SER A 6 20.68 0.58 21.65
N LYS A 7 20.83 1.52 22.59
CA LYS A 7 19.79 2.52 22.92
C LYS A 7 19.53 3.50 21.78
N ILE A 8 20.58 3.94 21.08
CA ILE A 8 20.44 4.77 19.88
C ILE A 8 19.78 3.97 18.75
N LYS A 9 20.05 2.68 18.60
CA LYS A 9 19.30 1.84 17.66
C LYS A 9 17.83 1.73 18.06
N GLU A 10 17.48 1.47 19.32
CA GLU A 10 16.08 1.38 19.76
C GLU A 10 15.31 2.71 19.61
N GLN A 11 15.93 3.83 19.98
CA GLN A 11 15.27 5.13 19.98
C GLN A 11 15.00 5.67 18.55
N TYR A 12 15.72 5.15 17.55
CA TYR A 12 15.58 5.54 16.14
C TYR A 12 14.90 4.47 15.28
N VAL A 13 14.46 3.33 15.83
CA VAL A 13 13.81 2.23 15.07
C VAL A 13 12.29 2.39 14.96
N ASN A 14 11.66 3.31 15.72
CA ASN A 14 10.23 3.57 15.64
C ASN A 14 9.92 4.89 14.90
N GLY A 15 10.31 4.96 13.63
CA GLY A 15 9.89 6.06 12.74
C GLY A 15 8.38 6.12 12.47
N ARG A 16 7.63 5.06 12.80
CA ARG A 16 6.17 5.01 12.57
C ARG A 16 5.40 5.70 13.70
N VAL A 17 4.23 6.22 13.35
CA VAL A 17 3.25 6.63 14.38
C VAL A 17 2.70 5.41 15.13
N SER A 18 2.05 5.63 16.27
CA SER A 18 1.51 4.55 17.09
C SER A 18 0.51 3.66 16.35
N GLN A 19 0.62 2.34 16.50
CA GLN A 19 -0.34 1.39 15.92
C GLN A 19 -1.75 1.53 16.51
N TRP A 20 -1.87 2.12 17.71
CA TRP A 20 -3.15 2.33 18.39
C TRP A 20 -4.13 3.22 17.60
N PHE A 21 -3.65 4.03 16.65
CA PHE A 21 -4.55 4.79 15.78
C PHE A 21 -5.40 3.92 14.84
N PHE A 22 -5.07 2.64 14.65
CA PHE A 22 -5.97 1.68 13.99
C PHE A 22 -7.26 1.41 14.79
N ILE A 23 -7.38 1.89 16.03
CA ILE A 23 -8.66 1.88 16.76
C ILE A 23 -9.74 2.69 16.02
N ILE A 24 -9.36 3.71 15.24
CA ILE A 24 -10.30 4.53 14.47
C ILE A 24 -11.09 3.69 13.44
N PRO A 25 -10.45 2.99 12.48
CA PRO A 25 -11.19 2.11 11.57
C PRO A 25 -11.91 0.96 12.29
N ILE A 26 -11.38 0.46 13.42
CA ILE A 26 -12.07 -0.57 14.23
C ILE A 26 -13.39 -0.03 14.81
N ILE A 27 -13.39 1.20 15.34
CA ILE A 27 -14.61 1.83 15.86
C ILE A 27 -15.63 2.01 14.72
N ILE A 28 -15.20 2.41 13.53
CA ILE A 28 -16.09 2.52 12.36
C ILE A 28 -16.74 1.17 12.03
N ILE A 29 -15.97 0.08 12.04
CA ILE A 29 -16.48 -1.29 11.82
C ILE A 29 -17.52 -1.65 12.88
N ILE A 30 -17.23 -1.41 14.16
CA ILE A 30 -18.15 -1.70 15.27
C ILE A 30 -19.46 -0.92 15.10
N ILE A 31 -19.39 0.37 14.73
CA ILE A 31 -20.58 1.19 14.44
C ILE A 31 -21.39 0.57 13.30
N ASN A 32 -20.76 0.13 12.21
CA ASN A 32 -21.45 -0.51 11.09
C ASN A 32 -22.16 -1.81 11.50
N ILE A 33 -21.52 -2.63 12.35
CA ILE A 33 -22.13 -3.84 12.90
C ILE A 33 -23.35 -3.49 13.77
N ILE A 34 -23.24 -2.48 14.65
CA ILE A 34 -24.35 -2.01 15.49
C ILE A 34 -25.52 -1.53 14.61
N LEU A 35 -25.24 -0.72 13.59
CA LEU A 35 -26.25 -0.28 12.63
C LEU A 35 -26.95 -1.47 11.97
N GLY A 36 -26.18 -2.49 11.58
CA GLY A 36 -26.71 -3.75 11.07
C GLY A 36 -27.76 -4.36 11.99
N TYR A 37 -27.44 -4.58 13.26
CA TYR A 37 -28.40 -5.14 14.21
C TYR A 37 -29.61 -4.23 14.49
N VAL A 38 -29.41 -2.91 14.52
CA VAL A 38 -30.50 -1.94 14.78
C VAL A 38 -31.50 -1.91 13.63
N TYR A 39 -31.04 -1.91 12.38
CA TYR A 39 -31.90 -1.73 11.20
C TYR A 39 -32.32 -3.04 10.53
N TYR A 40 -31.70 -4.18 10.88
CA TYR A 40 -31.99 -5.47 10.25
C TYR A 40 -33.47 -5.88 10.28
N ASN A 41 -34.15 -5.64 11.41
CA ASN A 41 -35.56 -6.03 11.55
C ASN A 41 -36.46 -5.26 10.60
N SER A 42 -36.12 -4.01 10.30
CA SER A 42 -36.86 -3.13 9.39
C SER A 42 -36.66 -3.47 7.90
N LEU A 43 -35.75 -4.37 7.56
CA LEU A 43 -35.46 -4.70 6.17
C LEU A 43 -36.59 -5.50 5.50
N PRO A 44 -36.91 -5.19 4.23
CA PRO A 44 -37.83 -5.97 3.41
C PRO A 44 -37.28 -7.37 3.12
N ASN A 45 -38.14 -8.28 2.65
CA ASN A 45 -37.74 -9.64 2.28
C ASN A 45 -36.74 -9.71 1.12
N LYS A 46 -36.66 -8.65 0.29
CA LYS A 46 -35.70 -8.49 -0.81
C LYS A 46 -34.97 -7.17 -0.65
N VAL A 47 -33.65 -7.22 -0.60
CA VAL A 47 -32.78 -6.06 -0.38
C VAL A 47 -31.91 -5.85 -1.60
N ALA A 48 -31.77 -4.60 -2.04
CA ALA A 48 -30.87 -4.23 -3.13
C ALA A 48 -29.42 -4.32 -2.63
N THR A 49 -28.57 -5.05 -3.35
CA THR A 49 -27.16 -5.26 -2.97
C THR A 49 -26.18 -4.93 -4.08
N HIS A 50 -26.66 -4.72 -5.31
CA HIS A 50 -25.82 -4.39 -6.47
C HIS A 50 -26.42 -3.23 -7.27
N TRP A 51 -25.54 -2.34 -7.72
CA TRP A 51 -25.87 -1.16 -8.51
C TRP A 51 -24.92 -1.04 -9.70
N ASP A 52 -25.42 -0.56 -10.85
CA ASP A 52 -24.57 -0.19 -11.98
C ASP A 52 -23.91 1.19 -11.78
N PHE A 53 -23.08 1.62 -12.73
CA PHE A 53 -22.44 2.95 -12.69
C PHE A 53 -23.42 4.11 -12.83
N SER A 54 -24.61 3.87 -13.36
CA SER A 54 -25.69 4.85 -13.42
C SER A 54 -26.49 4.90 -12.12
N GLY A 55 -26.26 3.94 -11.21
CA GLY A 55 -26.91 3.81 -9.92
C GLY A 55 -28.17 2.94 -9.92
N ASN A 56 -28.55 2.37 -11.07
CA ASN A 56 -29.73 1.51 -11.11
C ASN A 56 -29.46 0.22 -10.34
N ILE A 57 -30.47 -0.25 -9.61
CA ILE A 57 -30.39 -1.54 -8.90
C ILE A 57 -30.33 -2.66 -9.93
N THR A 58 -29.21 -3.37 -9.97
CA THR A 58 -28.98 -4.50 -10.88
C THR A 58 -29.10 -5.86 -10.19
N GLY A 59 -29.12 -5.89 -8.86
CA GLY A 59 -29.22 -7.14 -8.11
C GLY A 59 -29.90 -6.98 -6.76
N PHE A 60 -30.71 -8.00 -6.43
CA PHE A 60 -31.38 -8.14 -5.15
C PHE A 60 -30.96 -9.45 -4.48
N GLN A 61 -30.94 -9.44 -3.15
CA GLN A 61 -30.72 -10.63 -2.33
C GLN A 61 -31.88 -10.83 -1.35
N PRO A 62 -32.28 -12.08 -1.04
CA PRO A 62 -33.22 -12.33 0.04
C PRO A 62 -32.66 -11.84 1.38
N LYS A 63 -33.55 -11.41 2.27
CA LYS A 63 -33.20 -11.03 3.64
C LYS A 63 -32.47 -12.19 4.33
N SER A 64 -31.27 -11.91 4.83
CA SER A 64 -30.43 -12.85 5.55
C SER A 64 -29.61 -12.10 6.59
N ILE A 65 -29.32 -12.75 7.71
CA ILE A 65 -28.44 -12.19 8.75
C ILE A 65 -27.05 -11.83 8.20
N PHE A 66 -26.66 -12.46 7.09
CA PHE A 66 -25.39 -12.16 6.41
C PHE A 66 -25.32 -10.72 5.88
N LEU A 67 -26.45 -10.06 5.59
CA LEU A 67 -26.49 -8.66 5.15
C LEU A 67 -25.88 -7.70 6.19
N ILE A 68 -25.93 -8.06 7.49
CA ILE A 68 -25.27 -7.30 8.57
C ILE A 68 -23.74 -7.31 8.40
N TRP A 69 -23.19 -8.36 7.80
CA TRP A 69 -21.76 -8.65 7.77
C TRP A 69 -21.08 -8.38 6.42
N GLU A 70 -21.82 -8.24 5.32
CA GLU A 70 -21.24 -8.04 3.98
C GLU A 70 -20.23 -6.88 3.93
N MET A 71 -20.64 -5.70 4.39
CA MET A 71 -19.76 -4.52 4.42
C MET A 71 -18.72 -4.59 5.55
N PRO A 72 -19.08 -4.94 6.81
CA PRO A 72 -18.09 -5.12 7.87
C PRO A 72 -16.97 -6.12 7.55
N LEU A 73 -17.25 -7.22 6.85
CA LEU A 73 -16.20 -8.17 6.45
C LEU A 73 -15.21 -7.54 5.47
N SER A 74 -15.69 -6.77 4.50
CA SER A 74 -14.84 -6.02 3.56
C SER A 74 -14.01 -4.96 4.29
N GLN A 75 -14.61 -4.27 5.27
CA GLN A 75 -13.95 -3.29 6.13
C GLN A 75 -12.87 -3.93 7.04
N ILE A 76 -13.14 -5.10 7.61
CA ILE A 76 -12.15 -5.88 8.40
C ILE A 76 -11.00 -6.29 7.49
N PHE A 77 -11.31 -6.87 6.32
CA PHE A 77 -10.29 -7.32 5.37
C PHE A 77 -9.35 -6.18 4.96
N ILE A 78 -9.89 -5.03 4.53
CA ILE A 78 -9.06 -3.89 4.14
C ILE A 78 -8.26 -3.35 5.32
N THR A 79 -8.84 -3.28 6.51
CA THR A 79 -8.15 -2.83 7.72
C THR A 79 -6.97 -3.74 8.07
N VAL A 80 -7.14 -5.06 7.94
CA VAL A 80 -6.05 -6.04 8.13
C VAL A 80 -4.95 -5.82 7.09
N VAL A 81 -5.29 -5.66 5.81
CA VAL A 81 -4.31 -5.40 4.74
C VAL A 81 -3.50 -4.12 5.03
N PHE A 82 -4.17 -3.02 5.37
CA PHE A 82 -3.50 -1.77 5.73
C PHE A 82 -2.63 -1.91 6.98
N PHE A 83 -3.09 -2.66 7.98
CA PHE A 83 -2.30 -2.95 9.18
C PHE A 83 -1.03 -3.76 8.85
N LEU A 84 -1.13 -4.78 7.99
CA LEU A 84 0.02 -5.58 7.55
C LEU A 84 1.03 -4.73 6.77
N ILE A 85 0.58 -3.87 5.87
CA ILE A 85 1.45 -2.93 5.14
C ILE A 85 2.12 -1.95 6.11
N TYR A 86 1.36 -1.38 7.05
CA TYR A 86 1.89 -0.53 8.12
C TYR A 86 2.95 -1.26 8.98
N LYS A 87 2.75 -2.56 9.26
CA LYS A 87 3.73 -3.39 9.96
C LYS A 87 4.99 -3.61 9.14
N ALA A 88 4.85 -3.85 7.83
CA ALA A 88 5.97 -4.02 6.89
C ALA A 88 6.84 -2.77 6.76
N LEU A 89 6.26 -1.56 6.83
CA LEU A 89 7.03 -0.29 6.78
C LEU A 89 8.11 -0.19 7.86
N GLY A 90 7.91 -0.81 9.04
CA GLY A 90 8.92 -0.79 10.11
C GLY A 90 10.01 -1.85 9.95
N HIS A 91 9.81 -2.82 9.06
CA HIS A 91 10.78 -3.88 8.77
C HIS A 91 11.62 -3.59 7.53
N SER A 92 11.21 -2.60 6.72
CA SER A 92 11.96 -2.10 5.56
C SER A 92 13.19 -1.33 6.03
N LYS A 93 14.23 -2.06 6.46
CA LYS A 93 15.59 -1.54 6.37
C LYS A 93 15.88 -1.37 4.88
N ASN A 94 15.98 -0.14 4.40
CA ASN A 94 16.60 0.09 3.10
C ASN A 94 18.03 -0.47 3.18
N ASN A 95 18.22 -1.67 2.62
CA ASN A 95 19.50 -2.38 2.56
C ASN A 95 20.53 -1.67 1.65
N THR A 96 20.28 -0.44 1.21
CA THR A 96 21.06 0.28 0.20
C THR A 96 22.11 1.24 0.77
N SER A 97 22.51 1.13 2.04
CA SER A 97 23.66 1.90 2.52
C SER A 97 24.39 1.21 3.66
N PHE A 98 25.56 0.67 3.34
CA PHE A 98 26.63 0.36 4.28
C PHE A 98 27.18 1.62 5.01
N SER A 99 26.53 2.78 4.89
CA SER A 99 26.74 3.93 5.77
C SER A 99 25.61 3.97 6.78
N ASN A 100 25.86 3.49 8.01
CA ASN A 100 25.02 3.79 9.18
C ASN A 100 25.18 5.26 9.57
N SER A 101 24.96 6.18 8.63
CA SER A 101 24.97 7.62 8.89
C SER A 101 23.69 8.01 9.62
N LYS A 102 23.80 8.92 10.60
CA LYS A 102 22.64 9.47 11.31
C LYS A 102 21.58 10.03 10.35
N PHE A 103 22.02 10.57 9.21
CA PHE A 103 21.14 11.13 8.17
C PHE A 103 20.29 10.06 7.45
N ASP A 104 20.83 8.86 7.20
CA ASP A 104 20.07 7.77 6.56
C ASP A 104 18.96 7.26 7.47
N LEU A 105 19.22 7.17 8.79
CA LEU A 105 18.22 6.81 9.79
C LEU A 105 17.12 7.87 9.91
N GLN A 106 17.48 9.15 9.94
CA GLN A 106 16.50 10.25 9.99
C GLN A 106 15.59 10.26 8.76
N ARG A 107 16.16 10.06 7.56
CA ARG A 107 15.40 9.98 6.30
C ARG A 107 14.42 8.81 6.29
N ASN A 108 14.87 7.63 6.71
CA ASN A 108 14.02 6.45 6.84
C ASN A 108 12.89 6.68 7.84
N ASN A 109 13.17 7.35 8.97
CA ASN A 109 12.16 7.65 9.98
C ASN A 109 11.10 8.62 9.46
N ILE A 110 11.49 9.69 8.76
CA ILE A 110 10.53 10.62 8.15
C ILE A 110 9.69 9.88 7.11
N PHE A 111 10.30 9.09 6.24
CA PHE A 111 9.61 8.29 5.23
C PHE A 111 8.58 7.33 5.87
N ALA A 112 9.02 6.52 6.85
CA ALA A 112 8.16 5.59 7.56
C ALA A 112 7.04 6.30 8.34
N ARG A 113 7.32 7.48 8.92
CA ARG A 113 6.31 8.29 9.62
C ARG A 113 5.24 8.78 8.67
N THR A 114 5.62 9.38 7.56
CA THR A 114 4.67 9.93 6.58
C THR A 114 3.80 8.83 5.99
N TRP A 115 4.40 7.70 5.58
CA TRP A 115 3.64 6.57 5.05
C TRP A 115 2.78 5.88 6.10
N SER A 116 3.22 5.77 7.36
CA SER A 116 2.37 5.21 8.42
C SER A 116 1.16 6.08 8.74
N ILE A 117 1.31 7.41 8.80
CA ILE A 117 0.19 8.35 8.93
C ILE A 117 -0.76 8.18 7.74
N TYR A 118 -0.21 8.15 6.52
CA TYR A 118 -0.99 7.95 5.31
C TYR A 118 -1.82 6.66 5.37
N MET A 119 -1.21 5.53 5.73
CA MET A 119 -1.91 4.24 5.85
C MET A 119 -3.07 4.31 6.85
N ILE A 120 -2.88 4.90 8.02
CA ILE A 120 -3.92 5.00 9.06
C ILE A 120 -5.07 5.90 8.58
N VAL A 121 -4.74 7.12 8.12
CA VAL A 121 -5.75 8.10 7.66
C VAL A 121 -6.55 7.52 6.49
N PHE A 122 -5.85 6.91 5.54
CA PHE A 122 -6.48 6.36 4.36
C PHE A 122 -7.32 5.11 4.68
N CYS A 123 -6.86 4.26 5.60
CA CYS A 123 -7.65 3.15 6.13
C CYS A 123 -8.93 3.65 6.81
N ALA A 124 -8.89 4.74 7.56
CA ALA A 124 -10.10 5.33 8.14
C ALA A 124 -11.04 5.88 7.05
N LEU A 125 -10.50 6.61 6.07
CA LEU A 125 -11.28 7.19 4.96
C LEU A 125 -11.98 6.12 4.12
N ILE A 126 -11.29 5.04 3.74
CA ILE A 126 -11.92 3.96 2.97
C ILE A 126 -13.01 3.25 3.77
N ASN A 127 -12.83 3.08 5.09
CA ASN A 127 -13.87 2.52 5.96
C ASN A 127 -15.10 3.44 6.06
N ILE A 128 -14.91 4.77 6.07
CA ILE A 128 -16.00 5.76 6.00
C ILE A 128 -16.75 5.65 4.66
N VAL A 129 -16.02 5.56 3.53
CA VAL A 129 -16.66 5.38 2.22
C VAL A 129 -17.45 4.07 2.17
N LEU A 130 -16.91 2.97 2.67
CA LEU A 130 -17.61 1.67 2.76
C LEU A 130 -18.82 1.71 3.69
N THR A 131 -18.86 2.63 4.67
CA THR A 131 -20.03 2.81 5.55
C THR A 131 -21.24 3.29 4.75
N MET A 132 -21.05 4.03 3.66
CA MET A 132 -22.15 4.39 2.75
C MET A 132 -22.83 3.15 2.17
N GLY A 133 -22.06 2.10 1.83
CA GLY A 133 -22.60 0.83 1.37
C GLY A 133 -23.47 0.14 2.42
N THR A 134 -23.03 0.16 3.68
CA THR A 134 -23.83 -0.36 4.81
C THR A 134 -25.14 0.42 4.95
N LEU A 135 -25.10 1.74 4.88
CA LEU A 135 -26.29 2.60 5.01
C LEU A 135 -27.28 2.38 3.87
N GLN A 136 -26.79 2.13 2.65
CA GLN A 136 -27.62 1.79 1.48
C GLN A 136 -28.26 0.41 1.61
N ILE A 137 -27.49 -0.63 1.92
CA ILE A 137 -27.99 -2.00 2.10
C ILE A 137 -29.03 -2.07 3.23
N LEU A 138 -28.76 -1.37 4.34
CA LEU A 138 -29.65 -1.36 5.50
C LEU A 138 -30.85 -0.41 5.35
N ASN A 139 -30.94 0.32 4.22
CA ASN A 139 -31.97 1.32 3.94
C ASN A 139 -32.20 2.31 5.10
N VAL A 140 -31.12 2.76 5.75
CA VAL A 140 -31.17 3.66 6.93
C VAL A 140 -31.73 5.02 6.53
N PHE A 141 -31.27 5.53 5.38
CA PHE A 141 -31.81 6.71 4.70
C PHE A 141 -31.51 6.61 3.21
N TYR A 142 -32.30 7.32 2.39
CA TYR A 142 -32.08 7.38 0.95
C TYR A 142 -30.79 8.14 0.63
N ILE A 143 -29.85 7.46 -0.02
CA ILE A 143 -28.63 8.05 -0.56
C ILE A 143 -28.74 8.05 -2.08
N SER A 144 -28.79 9.25 -2.66
CA SER A 144 -28.88 9.36 -4.13
C SER A 144 -27.62 8.83 -4.80
N GLU A 145 -27.81 8.19 -5.95
CA GLU A 145 -26.75 7.59 -6.76
C GLU A 145 -25.70 8.63 -7.18
N LYS A 146 -26.16 9.83 -7.57
CA LYS A 146 -25.30 10.97 -7.91
C LYS A 146 -24.42 11.38 -6.74
N PHE A 147 -24.97 11.43 -5.53
CA PHE A 147 -24.19 11.74 -4.34
C PHE A 147 -23.13 10.68 -4.06
N SER A 148 -23.50 9.40 -4.09
CA SER A 148 -22.55 8.29 -3.93
C SER A 148 -21.43 8.33 -4.97
N ALA A 149 -21.76 8.55 -6.24
CA ALA A 149 -20.78 8.67 -7.32
C ALA A 149 -19.81 9.85 -7.11
N ILE A 150 -20.31 11.01 -6.67
CA ILE A 150 -19.48 12.19 -6.35
C ILE A 150 -18.53 11.88 -5.20
N VAL A 151 -19.01 11.27 -4.11
CA VAL A 151 -18.17 10.92 -2.96
C VAL A 151 -17.08 9.92 -3.35
N ILE A 152 -17.44 8.87 -4.08
CA ILE A 152 -16.47 7.87 -4.58
C ILE A 152 -15.47 8.52 -5.54
N GLY A 153 -15.93 9.38 -6.46
CA GLY A 153 -15.06 10.10 -7.38
C GLY A 153 -14.06 11.01 -6.68
N ILE A 154 -14.51 11.79 -5.70
CA ILE A 154 -13.64 12.64 -4.86
C ILE A 154 -12.63 11.78 -4.10
N PHE A 155 -13.08 10.68 -3.50
CA PHE A 155 -12.20 9.75 -2.79
C PHE A 155 -11.11 9.20 -3.71
N LEU A 156 -11.43 8.74 -4.93
CA LEU A 156 -10.45 8.25 -5.90
C LEU A 156 -9.45 9.34 -6.30
N VAL A 157 -9.92 10.55 -6.62
CA VAL A 157 -9.05 11.67 -6.99
C VAL A 157 -8.09 12.01 -5.85
N ILE A 158 -8.58 12.10 -4.61
CA ILE A 158 -7.75 12.35 -3.42
C ILE A 158 -6.74 11.22 -3.23
N THR A 159 -7.16 9.97 -3.40
CA THR A 159 -6.30 8.79 -3.28
C THR A 159 -5.12 8.86 -4.23
N PHE A 160 -5.37 8.90 -5.52
CA PHE A 160 -4.32 8.86 -6.52
C PHE A 160 -3.44 10.11 -6.46
N SER A 161 -4.04 11.29 -6.29
CA SER A 161 -3.29 12.54 -6.19
C SER A 161 -2.38 12.55 -4.96
N SER A 162 -2.87 12.12 -3.80
CA SER A 162 -2.07 12.10 -2.57
C SER A 162 -0.91 11.09 -2.63
N VAL A 163 -1.12 9.90 -3.20
CA VAL A 163 -0.04 8.92 -3.42
C VAL A 163 1.04 9.50 -4.34
N ILE A 164 0.65 10.12 -5.45
CA ILE A 164 1.59 10.71 -6.42
C ILE A 164 2.36 11.85 -5.75
N ILE A 165 1.67 12.78 -5.09
CA ILE A 165 2.28 13.92 -4.42
C ILE A 165 3.27 13.45 -3.35
N LEU A 166 2.89 12.48 -2.50
CA LEU A 166 3.77 11.96 -1.45
C LEU A 166 4.96 11.20 -2.04
N SER A 167 4.75 10.40 -3.09
CA SER A 167 5.82 9.65 -3.76
C SER A 167 6.83 10.58 -4.42
N VAL A 168 6.38 11.68 -5.05
CA VAL A 168 7.27 12.70 -5.63
C VAL A 168 7.98 13.50 -4.54
N LYS A 169 7.28 13.92 -3.48
CA LYS A 169 7.88 14.71 -2.40
C LYS A 169 8.90 13.93 -1.58
N LEU A 170 8.61 12.68 -1.26
CA LEU A 170 9.50 11.82 -0.46
C LEU A 170 10.58 11.17 -1.32
N GLY A 171 10.27 10.83 -2.57
CA GLY A 171 11.15 10.02 -3.42
C GLY A 171 11.21 8.55 -2.97
N GLN A 172 11.91 7.73 -3.75
CA GLN A 172 12.10 6.31 -3.41
C GLN A 172 12.93 6.20 -2.12
N GLY A 173 12.45 5.47 -1.12
CA GLY A 173 13.14 5.32 0.17
C GLY A 173 13.44 6.65 0.88
N GLY A 174 12.72 7.73 0.57
CA GLY A 174 12.98 9.06 1.13
C GLY A 174 14.07 9.86 0.40
N SER A 175 14.51 9.48 -0.82
CA SER A 175 15.59 10.12 -1.58
C SER A 175 15.47 11.64 -1.77
N ASN A 176 14.25 12.18 -1.75
CA ASN A 176 13.97 13.60 -1.98
C ASN A 176 13.90 14.43 -0.68
N ILE A 177 13.93 13.77 0.48
CA ILE A 177 13.98 14.43 1.80
C ILE A 177 15.32 15.18 1.93
N LYS A 178 15.27 16.45 2.30
CA LYS A 178 16.45 17.29 2.58
C LYS A 178 16.59 17.41 4.09
N LEU A 179 17.77 17.09 4.62
CA LEU A 179 18.07 17.21 6.05
C LEU A 179 19.01 18.40 6.27
N GLU A 180 18.76 19.16 7.33
CA GLU A 180 19.64 20.27 7.72
C GLU A 180 21.01 19.74 8.14
N GLY A 181 22.09 20.37 7.65
CA GLY A 181 23.47 19.93 7.87
C GLY A 181 23.97 18.83 6.92
N GLU A 182 23.18 18.40 5.93
CA GLU A 182 23.63 17.46 4.89
C GLU A 182 24.49 18.17 3.83
N THR A 183 25.81 17.93 3.80
CA THR A 183 26.71 18.42 2.74
C THR A 183 26.56 17.61 1.44
N LYS A 184 26.85 18.24 0.29
CA LYS A 184 26.77 17.58 -1.04
C LYS A 184 27.62 16.31 -1.13
N GLU A 185 28.76 16.22 -0.43
CA GLU A 185 29.61 15.02 -0.37
C GLU A 185 28.93 13.81 0.28
N ASN A 186 28.15 14.02 1.35
CA ASN A 186 27.38 12.95 2.01
C ASN A 186 26.27 12.40 1.09
N LYS A 187 25.72 13.25 0.21
CA LYS A 187 24.72 12.85 -0.79
C LYS A 187 25.34 12.16 -2.01
N ILE A 188 26.51 12.62 -2.45
CA ILE A 188 27.22 12.10 -3.64
C ILE A 188 27.84 10.74 -3.36
N SER A 189 28.40 10.50 -2.17
CA SER A 189 28.96 9.20 -1.77
C SER A 189 27.94 8.04 -1.82
N LYS A 190 26.63 8.36 -1.68
CA LYS A 190 25.51 7.43 -1.83
C LYS A 190 25.15 7.12 -3.29
N ILE A 191 25.32 8.07 -4.19
CA ILE A 191 25.03 7.91 -5.63
C ILE A 191 26.21 7.27 -6.38
N HIS A 192 27.45 7.44 -5.87
CA HIS A 192 28.68 7.12 -6.57
C HIS A 192 29.46 5.88 -6.09
N ARG A 193 29.03 5.16 -5.04
CA ARG A 193 29.72 3.91 -4.65
C ARG A 193 29.39 2.76 -5.60
N ASP A 194 30.24 2.59 -6.61
CA ASP A 194 30.66 1.40 -7.35
C ASP A 194 29.62 0.38 -7.89
N ASP A 195 28.32 0.66 -7.80
CA ASP A 195 27.30 -0.29 -8.27
C ASP A 195 27.02 -0.18 -9.78
N ARG A 196 27.57 0.83 -10.47
CA ARG A 196 27.35 0.99 -11.93
C ARG A 196 27.75 -0.26 -12.71
N LYS A 197 28.78 -0.98 -12.26
CA LYS A 197 29.26 -2.22 -12.90
C LYS A 197 28.24 -3.37 -12.88
N TYR A 198 27.31 -3.37 -11.92
CA TYR A 198 26.30 -4.40 -11.74
C TYR A 198 25.01 -4.15 -12.53
N TRP A 199 24.79 -2.93 -13.02
CA TRP A 199 23.67 -2.61 -13.90
C TRP A 199 24.05 -2.90 -15.37
N LYS A 200 23.33 -3.83 -15.99
CA LYS A 200 23.51 -4.26 -17.39
C LYS A 200 22.42 -3.65 -18.28
N PHE A 201 22.70 -3.57 -19.59
CA PHE A 201 21.78 -3.07 -20.61
C PHE A 201 21.20 -1.69 -20.29
N GLY A 202 22.04 -0.72 -19.95
CA GLY A 202 21.58 0.65 -19.73
C GLY A 202 20.57 0.80 -18.58
N ASN A 203 20.81 0.13 -17.45
CA ASN A 203 20.00 0.20 -16.23
C ASN A 203 18.69 -0.65 -16.24
N ILE A 204 18.59 -1.67 -17.09
CA ILE A 204 17.42 -2.56 -17.16
C ILE A 204 17.57 -3.77 -16.23
N ILE A 205 18.73 -4.42 -16.23
CA ILE A 205 18.97 -5.64 -15.46
C ILE A 205 20.03 -5.36 -14.39
N TYR A 206 19.71 -5.68 -13.14
CA TYR A 206 20.68 -5.66 -12.05
C TYR A 206 21.21 -7.06 -11.79
N TYR A 207 22.53 -7.23 -11.79
CA TYR A 207 23.20 -8.50 -11.52
C TYR A 207 24.33 -8.29 -10.52
N ASN A 208 24.10 -8.66 -9.27
CA ASN A 208 25.10 -8.66 -8.22
C ASN A 208 24.93 -9.90 -7.32
N PRO A 209 25.76 -10.95 -7.49
CA PRO A 209 25.69 -12.16 -6.65
C PRO A 209 25.98 -11.89 -5.18
N ASP A 210 26.78 -10.87 -4.88
CA ASP A 210 27.20 -10.51 -3.52
C ASP A 210 26.14 -9.68 -2.78
N ASP A 211 25.24 -9.01 -3.50
CA ASP A 211 24.13 -8.25 -2.89
C ASP A 211 23.01 -9.21 -2.44
N PRO A 212 22.72 -9.33 -1.13
CA PRO A 212 21.70 -10.24 -0.62
C PRO A 212 20.27 -9.86 -1.05
N SER A 213 20.05 -8.67 -1.58
CA SER A 213 18.72 -8.14 -1.90
C SER A 213 18.15 -8.78 -3.16
N LEU A 214 16.91 -9.27 -3.09
CA LEU A 214 16.18 -9.79 -4.26
C LEU A 214 15.60 -8.66 -5.12
N PHE A 215 15.12 -7.59 -4.49
CA PHE A 215 14.62 -6.39 -5.15
C PHE A 215 15.56 -5.21 -4.84
N VAL A 216 15.95 -4.49 -5.88
CA VAL A 216 16.91 -3.38 -5.80
C VAL A 216 16.30 -2.14 -6.44
N GLU A 217 16.40 -1.00 -5.78
CA GLU A 217 15.83 0.26 -6.28
C GLU A 217 16.50 0.66 -7.61
N LYS A 218 15.70 1.03 -8.61
CA LYS A 218 16.25 1.52 -9.89
C LYS A 218 16.89 2.89 -9.69
N LYS A 219 18.10 3.05 -10.24
CA LYS A 219 18.85 4.33 -10.21
C LYS A 219 18.18 5.46 -11.00
N PHE A 220 17.47 5.10 -12.07
CA PHE A 220 16.73 6.03 -12.92
C PHE A 220 15.30 5.51 -13.12
N GLY A 221 14.32 6.42 -13.04
CA GLY A 221 12.89 6.11 -13.15
C GLY A 221 12.25 5.74 -11.81
N ILE A 222 11.03 5.17 -11.89
CA ILE A 222 10.25 4.70 -10.74
C ILE A 222 10.29 3.16 -10.72
N GLY A 223 10.57 2.57 -9.56
CA GLY A 223 10.35 1.14 -9.31
C GLY A 223 11.60 0.34 -8.93
N TRP A 224 11.42 -0.97 -8.85
CA TRP A 224 12.42 -1.93 -8.41
C TRP A 224 12.90 -2.79 -9.59
N ALA A 225 14.15 -3.22 -9.55
CA ALA A 225 14.70 -4.27 -10.39
C ALA A 225 14.85 -5.55 -9.57
N ILE A 226 14.72 -6.70 -10.22
CA ILE A 226 15.01 -7.99 -9.58
C ILE A 226 16.50 -8.27 -9.77
N ASN A 227 17.19 -8.65 -8.70
CA ASN A 227 18.60 -9.03 -8.74
C ASN A 227 18.76 -10.41 -9.40
N ALA A 228 19.17 -10.42 -10.66
CA ALA A 228 19.45 -11.64 -11.41
C ALA A 228 20.67 -12.42 -10.89
N GLY A 229 21.48 -11.82 -10.01
CA GLY A 229 22.59 -12.51 -9.33
C GLY A 229 22.14 -13.52 -8.27
N LYS A 230 20.85 -13.56 -7.90
CA LYS A 230 20.31 -14.53 -6.94
C LYS A 230 19.51 -15.64 -7.64
N PRO A 231 19.59 -16.90 -7.14
CA PRO A 231 18.81 -18.01 -7.71
C PRO A 231 17.32 -17.70 -7.81
N ALA A 232 16.73 -17.11 -6.77
CA ALA A 232 15.33 -16.70 -6.76
C ALA A 232 15.04 -15.61 -7.81
N GLY A 233 15.94 -14.64 -7.98
CA GLY A 233 15.77 -13.56 -8.95
C GLY A 233 15.88 -14.06 -10.39
N MET A 234 16.86 -14.92 -10.67
CA MET A 234 17.03 -15.57 -11.97
C MET A 234 15.81 -16.46 -12.31
N ALA A 235 15.29 -17.20 -11.33
CA ALA A 235 14.08 -18.01 -11.51
C ALA A 235 12.87 -17.17 -11.93
N ILE A 236 12.71 -15.95 -11.38
CA ILE A 236 11.63 -15.04 -11.80
C ILE A 236 11.82 -14.59 -13.26
N TYR A 237 13.03 -14.21 -13.67
CA TYR A 237 13.29 -13.83 -15.06
C TYR A 237 13.03 -14.99 -16.04
N ILE A 238 13.52 -16.20 -15.74
CA ILE A 238 13.27 -17.39 -16.56
C ILE A 238 11.78 -17.71 -16.60
N GLY A 239 11.10 -17.68 -15.46
CA GLY A 239 9.66 -17.93 -15.36
C GLY A 239 8.83 -16.96 -16.20
N LEU A 240 9.19 -15.67 -16.21
CA LEU A 240 8.54 -14.68 -17.06
C LEU A 240 8.74 -14.96 -18.56
N ILE A 241 9.95 -15.35 -18.96
CA ILE A 241 10.23 -15.72 -20.37
C ILE A 241 9.42 -16.96 -20.77
N VAL A 242 9.43 -18.01 -19.93
CA VAL A 242 8.66 -19.24 -20.17
C VAL A 242 7.17 -18.94 -20.26
N LEU A 243 6.65 -18.11 -19.36
CA LEU A 243 5.25 -17.69 -19.38
C LEU A 243 4.89 -16.97 -20.69
N ILE A 244 5.72 -16.04 -21.15
CA ILE A 244 5.51 -15.34 -22.42
C ILE A 244 5.48 -16.34 -23.59
N VAL A 245 6.43 -17.29 -23.64
CA VAL A 245 6.49 -18.34 -24.68
C VAL A 245 5.24 -19.22 -24.67
N ILE A 246 4.79 -19.65 -23.49
CA ILE A 246 3.56 -20.46 -23.35
C ILE A 246 2.36 -19.67 -23.85
N ILE A 247 2.21 -18.41 -23.44
CA ILE A 247 1.09 -17.55 -23.88
C ILE A 247 1.12 -17.37 -25.40
N THR A 248 2.28 -17.12 -26.00
CA THR A 248 2.38 -16.97 -27.46
C THR A 248 2.13 -18.28 -28.21
N ALA A 249 2.58 -19.41 -27.68
CA ALA A 249 2.31 -20.73 -28.26
C ALA A 249 0.81 -21.07 -28.20
N LEU A 250 0.17 -20.84 -27.06
CA LEU A 250 -1.28 -21.03 -26.87
C LEU A 250 -2.08 -20.10 -27.78
N ALA A 251 -1.71 -18.81 -27.88
CA ALA A 251 -2.37 -17.86 -28.77
C ALA A 251 -2.31 -18.30 -30.24
N ARG A 252 -1.20 -18.91 -30.68
CA ARG A 252 -1.07 -19.49 -32.03
C ARG A 252 -1.90 -20.75 -32.24
N HIS A 253 -2.25 -21.48 -31.19
CA HIS A 253 -3.10 -22.66 -31.26
C HIS A 253 -4.58 -22.34 -31.20
N VAL A 254 -4.98 -21.30 -30.47
CA VAL A 254 -6.38 -20.84 -30.38
C VAL A 254 -6.81 -20.04 -31.62
N GLY A 255 -5.85 -19.48 -32.36
CA GLY A 255 -6.10 -18.77 -33.63
C GLY A 255 -6.12 -19.63 -34.90
N ARG A 256 -6.17 -20.97 -34.77
CA ARG A 256 -6.40 -21.93 -35.87
C ARG A 256 -7.70 -22.67 -35.63
#